data_AF-A0A7V3ZY02-F1
#
_entry.id   AF-A0A7V3ZY02-F1
#
_cell.length_a   1.000
_cell.length_b   1.000
_cell.length_c   1.000
_cell.angle_alpha   90.00
_cell.angle_beta   90.00
_cell.angle_gamma   90.00
#
_symmetry.space_group_name_H-M   'P 1'
#
loop_
_entity.id
_entity.type
_entity.pdbx_description
1 polymer ?
#
loop_
_entity_poly.entity_id
_entity_poly.type
_entity_poly.pdbx_seq_one_letter_code
_entity_poly.pdbx_strand_id
1 'polypeptide(L)'
;MTTRERWIFIVSDSSGLTCETVVKAALTQFKTTNVYIKKYSQVRTVEQLREIMREAAQYVAVVAYTFVITELRKEIIALSLQLGVPIIDILGPVLSRLQDLLELSPMAVPGLFRHLNQDYYERIECINFAVKHDDGRNIRTIDQADLVLLGVSRTSKTPISIYLAYRGIKTANVPVVYGRPLPDPVLNLPSSKVIGLTVDPERLRDIRLVRANKLKMELSDPYVNLEEIKKEVNYALTLFRQHNFTILDVTSRSIEEAATAIMEIIGKKGRS
;
A
#
# COMPACT_ATOMS: atom_id res chain seq x y z
N MET A 1 -6.68 -52.54 -8.26
CA MET A 1 -7.27 -51.66 -7.22
C MET A 1 -7.55 -50.32 -7.88
N THR A 2 -8.81 -49.94 -8.08
CA THR A 2 -9.18 -48.62 -8.61
C THR A 2 -8.73 -47.55 -7.63
N THR A 3 -7.71 -46.77 -8.01
CA THR A 3 -7.17 -45.67 -7.20
C THR A 3 -8.28 -44.64 -7.00
N ARG A 4 -8.90 -44.58 -5.81
CA ARG A 4 -9.85 -43.51 -5.50
C ARG A 4 -9.12 -42.18 -5.57
N GLU A 5 -9.68 -41.24 -6.33
CA GLU A 5 -9.16 -39.87 -6.44
C GLU A 5 -9.09 -39.24 -5.05
N ARG A 6 -7.96 -38.56 -4.77
CA ARG A 6 -7.72 -37.87 -3.50
C ARG A 6 -8.00 -36.40 -3.68
N TRP A 7 -8.82 -35.84 -2.80
CA TRP A 7 -9.29 -34.47 -2.93
C TRP A 7 -8.87 -33.61 -1.75
N ILE A 8 -8.55 -32.35 -2.02
CA ILE A 8 -8.45 -31.30 -1.01
C ILE A 8 -9.50 -30.26 -1.32
N PHE A 9 -10.43 -30.10 -0.40
CA PHE A 9 -11.45 -29.07 -0.44
C PHE A 9 -10.92 -27.85 0.30
N ILE A 10 -10.78 -26.73 -0.40
CA ILE A 10 -10.44 -25.44 0.20
C ILE A 10 -11.73 -24.68 0.46
N VAL A 11 -11.99 -24.33 1.71
CA VAL A 11 -13.24 -23.65 2.10
C VAL A 11 -12.93 -22.36 2.85
N SER A 12 -13.56 -21.26 2.45
CA SER A 12 -13.32 -19.96 3.07
C SER A 12 -14.55 -19.06 3.06
N ASP A 13 -14.73 -18.31 4.13
CA ASP A 13 -15.69 -17.20 4.20
C ASP A 13 -15.22 -15.95 3.45
N SER A 14 -14.05 -15.99 2.80
CA SER A 14 -13.51 -14.94 1.93
C SER A 14 -13.03 -15.54 0.60
N SER A 15 -11.82 -15.22 0.12
CA SER A 15 -11.32 -15.63 -1.20
C SER A 15 -10.75 -17.05 -1.24
N GLY A 16 -10.38 -17.62 -0.08
CA GLY A 16 -9.71 -18.91 0.01
C GLY A 16 -8.24 -18.92 -0.45
N LEU A 17 -7.68 -17.78 -0.86
CA LEU A 17 -6.30 -17.69 -1.37
C LEU A 17 -5.25 -18.07 -0.32
N THR A 18 -5.39 -17.61 0.91
CA THR A 18 -4.46 -17.96 2.01
C THR A 18 -4.42 -19.46 2.24
N CYS A 19 -5.58 -20.10 2.31
CA CYS A 19 -5.70 -21.54 2.46
C CYS A 19 -5.05 -22.27 1.26
N GLU A 20 -5.34 -21.80 0.04
CA GLU A 20 -4.77 -22.35 -1.19
C GLU A 20 -3.24 -22.25 -1.23
N THR A 21 -2.66 -21.13 -0.84
CA THR A 21 -1.21 -20.94 -0.77
C THR A 21 -0.58 -21.91 0.22
N VAL A 22 -1.14 -22.04 1.43
CA VAL A 22 -0.61 -22.95 2.46
C VAL A 22 -0.72 -24.41 2.01
N VAL A 23 -1.86 -24.82 1.46
CA VAL A 23 -2.07 -26.17 0.93
C VAL A 23 -1.07 -26.47 -0.19
N LYS A 24 -0.93 -25.58 -1.17
CA LYS A 24 0.04 -25.77 -2.27
C LYS A 24 1.47 -25.85 -1.77
N ALA A 25 1.85 -25.00 -0.80
CA ALA A 25 3.18 -25.03 -0.20
C ALA A 25 3.42 -26.37 0.53
N ALA A 26 2.46 -26.86 1.30
CA ALA A 26 2.56 -28.14 1.98
C ALA A 26 2.67 -29.31 1.00
N LEU A 27 1.89 -29.29 -0.09
CA LEU A 27 1.93 -30.32 -1.13
C LEU A 27 3.31 -30.45 -1.80
N THR A 28 4.10 -29.37 -1.88
CA THR A 28 5.48 -29.43 -2.43
C THR A 28 6.40 -30.38 -1.65
N GLN A 29 6.07 -30.69 -0.40
CA GLN A 29 6.84 -31.59 0.46
C GLN A 29 6.57 -33.08 0.17
N PHE A 30 5.59 -33.39 -0.68
CA PHE A 30 5.22 -34.76 -1.03
C PHE A 30 5.58 -35.06 -2.48
N LYS A 31 6.15 -36.24 -2.75
CA LYS A 31 6.52 -36.70 -4.11
C LYS A 31 5.32 -37.18 -4.95
N THR A 32 4.09 -37.06 -4.44
CA THR A 32 2.86 -37.61 -5.06
C THR A 32 2.15 -36.56 -5.91
N THR A 33 1.71 -36.95 -7.10
CA THR A 33 1.14 -36.06 -8.13
C THR A 33 -0.37 -36.10 -8.28
N ASN A 34 -1.08 -37.01 -7.60
CA ASN A 34 -2.51 -37.25 -7.86
C ASN A 34 -3.37 -36.76 -6.69
N VAL A 35 -3.46 -35.44 -6.53
CA VAL A 35 -4.37 -34.77 -5.60
C VAL A 35 -5.13 -33.67 -6.35
N TYR A 36 -6.45 -33.74 -6.31
CA TYR A 36 -7.33 -32.73 -6.89
C TYR A 36 -7.67 -31.66 -5.86
N ILE A 37 -7.67 -30.40 -6.27
CA ILE A 37 -8.00 -29.29 -5.39
C ILE A 37 -9.31 -28.67 -5.87
N LYS A 38 -10.29 -28.58 -4.97
CA LYS A 38 -11.57 -27.92 -5.22
C LYS A 38 -11.73 -26.76 -4.26
N LYS A 39 -11.99 -25.55 -4.76
CA LYS A 39 -12.06 -24.33 -3.94
C LYS A 39 -13.48 -23.77 -3.88
N TYR A 40 -13.94 -23.54 -2.67
CA TYR A 40 -15.18 -22.86 -2.32
C TYR A 40 -14.84 -21.56 -1.58
N SER A 41 -15.02 -20.44 -2.27
CA SER A 41 -14.88 -19.11 -1.71
C SER A 41 -16.25 -18.55 -1.31
N GLN A 42 -16.25 -17.52 -0.48
CA GLN A 42 -17.45 -16.78 -0.08
C GLN A 42 -18.51 -17.66 0.59
N VAL A 43 -18.09 -18.66 1.38
CA VAL A 43 -19.03 -19.48 2.17
C VAL A 43 -19.47 -18.64 3.37
N ARG A 44 -20.70 -18.13 3.32
CA ARG A 44 -21.22 -17.17 4.32
C ARG A 44 -22.24 -17.78 5.27
N THR A 45 -22.77 -18.95 4.95
CA THR A 45 -23.87 -19.58 5.69
C THR A 45 -23.54 -21.01 6.08
N VAL A 46 -24.17 -21.46 7.15
CA VAL A 46 -24.07 -22.83 7.64
C VAL A 46 -24.62 -23.82 6.61
N GLU A 47 -25.71 -23.47 5.91
CA GLU A 47 -26.30 -24.30 4.85
C GLU A 47 -25.31 -24.56 3.70
N GLN A 48 -24.62 -23.52 3.20
CA GLN A 48 -23.59 -23.68 2.18
C GLN A 48 -22.46 -24.61 2.66
N LEU A 49 -22.03 -24.43 3.91
CA LEU A 49 -21.00 -25.27 4.51
C LEU A 49 -21.44 -26.74 4.61
N ARG A 50 -22.71 -26.99 4.97
CA ARG A 50 -23.27 -28.35 5.04
C ARG A 50 -23.27 -29.03 3.68
N GLU A 51 -23.66 -28.33 2.62
CA GLU A 51 -23.62 -28.87 1.26
C GLU A 51 -22.20 -29.27 0.85
N ILE A 52 -21.23 -28.38 1.10
CA ILE A 52 -19.82 -28.62 0.78
C ILE A 52 -19.27 -29.81 1.56
N MET A 53 -19.58 -29.92 2.85
CA MET A 53 -19.11 -31.04 3.69
C MET A 53 -19.75 -32.38 3.29
N ARG A 54 -21.03 -32.37 2.90
CA ARG A 54 -21.70 -33.57 2.35
C ARG A 54 -21.07 -33.99 1.02
N GLU A 55 -20.71 -33.03 0.18
CA GLU A 55 -20.00 -33.32 -1.06
C GLU A 55 -18.62 -33.92 -0.78
N ALA A 56 -17.84 -33.30 0.12
CA ALA A 56 -16.52 -33.81 0.50
C ALA A 56 -16.56 -35.24 1.04
N ALA A 57 -17.63 -35.60 1.77
CA ALA A 57 -17.86 -36.94 2.30
C ALA A 57 -18.05 -38.03 1.21
N GLN A 58 -18.34 -37.64 -0.04
CA GLN A 58 -18.45 -38.59 -1.16
C GLN A 58 -17.08 -39.02 -1.70
N TYR A 59 -16.00 -38.34 -1.32
CA TYR A 59 -14.65 -38.55 -1.84
C TYR A 59 -13.66 -38.96 -0.74
N VAL A 60 -12.47 -39.43 -1.14
CA VAL A 60 -11.33 -39.51 -0.21
C VAL A 60 -10.75 -38.11 -0.09
N ALA A 61 -11.28 -37.33 0.84
CA ALA A 61 -11.03 -35.89 0.93
C ALA A 61 -10.51 -35.44 2.30
N VAL A 62 -9.78 -34.32 2.29
CA VAL A 62 -9.55 -33.46 3.46
C VAL A 62 -10.05 -32.05 3.15
N VAL A 63 -10.66 -31.40 4.14
CA VAL A 63 -11.17 -30.03 4.00
C VAL A 63 -10.24 -29.07 4.75
N ALA A 64 -9.47 -28.29 4.00
CA ALA A 64 -8.65 -27.22 4.54
C ALA A 64 -9.44 -25.91 4.52
N TYR A 65 -9.50 -25.19 5.65
CA TYR A 65 -10.37 -24.02 5.74
C TYR A 65 -9.73 -22.80 6.42
N THR A 66 -10.34 -21.65 6.12
CA THR A 66 -10.04 -20.36 6.75
C THR A 66 -11.36 -19.66 7.04
N PHE A 67 -11.79 -19.71 8.30
CA PHE A 67 -12.99 -19.03 8.78
C PHE A 67 -12.63 -18.03 9.88
N VAL A 68 -13.17 -16.83 9.76
CA VAL A 68 -13.21 -15.84 10.84
C VAL A 68 -14.59 -15.75 11.47
N ILE A 69 -15.65 -16.18 10.77
CA ILE A 69 -17.00 -16.37 11.35
C ILE A 69 -16.95 -17.50 12.38
N THR A 70 -17.23 -17.16 13.65
CA THR A 70 -17.23 -18.14 14.75
C THR A 70 -18.25 -19.26 14.56
N GLU A 71 -19.43 -18.94 14.03
CA GLU A 71 -20.50 -19.91 13.77
C GLU A 71 -20.05 -20.99 12.76
N LEU A 72 -19.48 -20.58 11.62
CA LEU A 72 -18.95 -21.53 10.61
C LEU A 72 -17.80 -22.38 11.16
N ARG A 73 -16.95 -21.80 12.03
CA ARG A 73 -15.86 -22.56 12.67
C ARG A 73 -16.38 -23.64 13.60
N LYS A 74 -17.42 -23.36 14.39
CA LYS A 74 -18.05 -24.36 15.26
C LYS A 74 -18.74 -25.45 14.41
N GLU A 75 -19.48 -25.04 13.40
CA GLU A 75 -20.25 -25.95 12.55
C GLU A 75 -19.33 -26.90 11.76
N ILE A 76 -18.23 -26.42 11.17
CA ILE A 76 -17.34 -27.31 10.38
C ILE A 76 -16.71 -28.41 11.24
N ILE A 77 -16.41 -28.13 12.51
CA ILE A 77 -15.91 -29.12 13.47
C ILE A 77 -17.00 -30.17 13.74
N ALA A 78 -18.24 -29.74 13.99
CA ALA A 78 -19.36 -30.65 14.21
C ALA A 78 -19.64 -31.53 12.97
N LEU A 79 -19.66 -30.94 11.78
CA LEU A 79 -19.87 -31.64 10.51
C LEU A 79 -18.73 -32.61 10.18
N SER A 80 -17.48 -32.23 10.48
CA SER A 80 -16.32 -33.11 10.33
C SER A 80 -16.48 -34.39 11.13
N LEU A 81 -16.86 -34.26 12.42
CA LEU A 81 -17.10 -35.40 13.30
C LEU A 81 -18.30 -36.23 12.83
N GLN A 82 -19.38 -35.57 12.41
CA GLN A 82 -20.61 -36.24 11.96
C GLN A 82 -20.41 -37.03 10.66
N LEU A 83 -19.67 -36.48 9.70
CA LEU A 83 -19.52 -37.03 8.36
C LEU A 83 -18.23 -37.84 8.18
N GLY A 84 -17.35 -37.86 9.19
CA GLY A 84 -16.06 -38.55 9.12
C GLY A 84 -15.08 -37.92 8.12
N VAL A 85 -15.23 -36.63 7.83
CA VAL A 85 -14.38 -35.90 6.87
C VAL A 85 -13.26 -35.19 7.64
N PRO A 86 -11.98 -35.52 7.42
CA PRO A 86 -10.86 -34.81 8.04
C PRO A 86 -10.85 -33.32 7.68
N ILE A 87 -10.53 -32.48 8.68
CA ILE A 87 -10.44 -31.02 8.51
C ILE A 87 -9.07 -30.48 8.93
N ILE A 88 -8.65 -29.38 8.31
CA ILE A 88 -7.43 -28.64 8.67
C ILE A 88 -7.80 -27.16 8.84
N ASP A 89 -7.69 -26.65 10.07
CA ASP A 89 -7.82 -25.20 10.34
C ASP A 89 -6.48 -24.51 10.11
N ILE A 90 -6.40 -23.71 9.05
CA ILE A 90 -5.17 -23.01 8.69
C ILE A 90 -4.95 -21.76 9.55
N LEU A 91 -6.03 -21.11 10.01
CA LEU A 91 -5.96 -19.78 10.59
C LEU A 91 -6.19 -19.77 12.11
N GLY A 92 -6.97 -20.71 12.64
CA GLY A 92 -7.29 -20.82 14.06
C GLY A 92 -6.07 -20.80 14.99
N PRO A 93 -5.03 -21.63 14.75
CA PRO A 93 -3.83 -21.64 15.60
C PRO A 93 -3.11 -20.30 15.64
N VAL A 94 -3.03 -19.59 14.51
CA VAL A 94 -2.38 -18.27 14.42
C VAL A 94 -3.19 -17.23 15.18
N LEU A 95 -4.52 -17.22 15.00
CA LEU A 95 -5.41 -16.28 15.69
C LEU A 95 -5.37 -16.48 17.21
N SER A 96 -5.32 -17.73 17.68
CA SER A 96 -5.20 -18.03 19.11
C SER A 96 -3.92 -17.43 19.70
N ARG A 97 -2.77 -17.60 19.03
CA ARG A 97 -1.49 -17.05 19.51
C ARG A 97 -1.44 -15.53 19.48
N LEU A 98 -2.06 -14.91 18.48
CA LEU A 98 -2.15 -13.46 18.41
C LEU A 98 -3.10 -12.89 19.46
N GLN A 99 -4.19 -13.58 19.77
CA GLN A 99 -5.08 -13.20 20.87
C GLN A 99 -4.35 -13.23 22.22
N ASP A 100 -3.57 -14.28 22.48
CA ASP A 100 -2.77 -14.39 23.70
C ASP A 100 -1.71 -13.27 23.78
N LEU A 101 -1.03 -12.99 22.67
CA LEU A 101 0.05 -12.00 22.61
C LEU A 101 -0.46 -10.56 22.72
N LEU A 102 -1.60 -10.26 22.09
CA LEU A 102 -2.13 -8.90 21.98
C LEU A 102 -3.15 -8.58 23.06
N GLU A 103 -3.58 -9.57 23.86
CA GLU A 103 -4.66 -9.45 24.84
C GLU A 103 -5.98 -8.91 24.23
N LEU A 104 -6.21 -9.19 22.94
CA LEU A 104 -7.34 -8.69 22.16
C LEU A 104 -8.12 -9.84 21.52
N SER A 105 -9.44 -9.74 21.52
CA SER A 105 -10.31 -10.71 20.84
C SER A 105 -10.37 -10.45 19.33
N PRO A 106 -10.39 -11.49 18.48
CA PRO A 106 -10.56 -11.34 17.04
C PRO A 106 -11.89 -10.63 16.69
N MET A 107 -11.85 -9.67 15.77
CA MET A 107 -13.05 -8.90 15.35
C MET A 107 -14.12 -9.74 14.63
N ALA A 108 -13.82 -10.98 14.22
CA ALA A 108 -14.73 -11.90 13.54
C ALA A 108 -15.42 -11.35 12.27
N VAL A 109 -14.84 -10.33 11.62
CA VAL A 109 -15.38 -9.71 10.40
C VAL A 109 -14.90 -10.45 9.15
N PRO A 110 -15.80 -11.07 8.37
CA PRO A 110 -15.45 -11.84 7.18
C PRO A 110 -15.03 -10.94 6.01
N GLY A 111 -13.88 -11.23 5.40
CA GLY A 111 -13.35 -10.39 4.31
C GLY A 111 -12.58 -9.15 4.79
N LEU A 112 -12.38 -8.97 6.10
CA LEU A 112 -11.47 -7.95 6.63
C LEU A 112 -10.06 -8.08 6.03
N PHE A 113 -9.61 -9.33 5.79
CA PHE A 113 -8.36 -9.62 5.06
C PHE A 113 -8.33 -9.10 3.61
N ARG A 114 -9.48 -8.98 2.92
CA ARG A 114 -9.52 -8.52 1.52
C ARG A 114 -9.52 -6.99 1.44
N HIS A 115 -10.23 -6.32 2.34
CA HIS A 115 -10.18 -4.86 2.47
C HIS A 115 -8.82 -4.40 3.01
N LEU A 116 -8.26 -5.09 4.01
CA LEU A 116 -6.88 -4.87 4.44
C LEU A 116 -5.90 -5.12 3.29
N ASN A 117 -6.05 -6.20 2.50
CA ASN A 117 -5.11 -6.49 1.41
C ASN A 117 -5.19 -5.50 0.25
N GLN A 118 -6.36 -5.13 -0.27
CA GLN A 118 -6.41 -4.23 -1.42
C GLN A 118 -5.91 -2.83 -1.05
N ASP A 119 -6.39 -2.26 0.06
CA ASP A 119 -5.91 -0.95 0.52
C ASP A 119 -4.42 -1.00 0.90
N TYR A 120 -3.95 -2.11 1.48
CA TYR A 120 -2.52 -2.31 1.77
C TYR A 120 -1.68 -2.44 0.51
N TYR A 121 -2.10 -3.27 -0.47
CA TYR A 121 -1.39 -3.44 -1.74
C TYR A 121 -1.38 -2.15 -2.56
N GLU A 122 -2.50 -1.42 -2.59
CA GLU A 122 -2.58 -0.09 -3.22
C GLU A 122 -1.65 0.90 -2.54
N ARG A 123 -1.59 0.93 -1.19
CA ARG A 123 -0.64 1.77 -0.44
C ARG A 123 0.81 1.37 -0.71
N ILE A 124 1.12 0.07 -0.70
CA ILE A 124 2.46 -0.43 -1.02
C ILE A 124 2.85 -0.10 -2.45
N GLU A 125 1.92 -0.19 -3.40
CA GLU A 125 2.15 0.23 -4.78
C GLU A 125 2.41 1.73 -4.88
N CYS A 126 1.61 2.56 -4.19
CA CYS A 126 1.83 4.01 -4.12
C CYS A 126 3.19 4.37 -3.50
N ILE A 127 3.59 3.67 -2.42
CA ILE A 127 4.89 3.88 -1.77
C ILE A 127 6.03 3.48 -2.72
N ASN A 128 5.93 2.31 -3.35
CA ASN A 128 6.91 1.85 -4.34
C ASN A 128 7.00 2.83 -5.52
N PHE A 129 5.87 3.37 -5.97
CA PHE A 129 5.83 4.39 -7.01
C PHE A 129 6.57 5.66 -6.56
N ALA A 130 6.27 6.18 -5.36
CA ALA A 130 6.90 7.38 -4.83
C ALA A 130 8.41 7.23 -4.64
N VAL A 131 8.87 6.08 -4.15
CA VAL A 131 10.31 5.79 -4.03
C VAL A 131 11.00 5.72 -5.39
N LYS A 132 10.36 5.13 -6.40
CA LYS A 132 10.89 5.04 -7.76
C LYS A 132 10.92 6.39 -8.50
N HIS A 133 10.05 7.33 -8.13
CA HIS A 133 9.92 8.64 -8.76
C HIS A 133 10.35 9.80 -7.85
N ASP A 134 11.15 9.51 -6.82
CA ASP A 134 11.75 10.54 -5.98
C ASP A 134 12.90 11.26 -6.72
N ASP A 135 13.04 12.56 -6.47
CA ASP A 135 14.13 13.41 -6.98
C ASP A 135 14.34 13.35 -8.51
N GLY A 136 13.26 13.35 -9.29
CA GLY A 136 13.29 13.42 -10.76
C GLY A 136 13.61 12.09 -11.45
N ARG A 137 13.69 10.98 -10.70
CA ARG A 137 13.90 9.64 -11.26
C ARG A 137 12.69 9.19 -12.07
N ASN A 138 12.96 8.35 -13.08
CA ASN A 138 11.94 7.74 -13.94
C ASN A 138 10.95 8.74 -14.57
N ILE A 139 11.45 9.90 -15.00
CA ILE A 139 10.64 10.99 -15.59
C ILE A 139 9.79 10.55 -16.79
N ARG A 140 10.16 9.46 -17.48
CA ARG A 140 9.44 8.91 -18.63
C ARG A 140 8.09 8.29 -18.27
N THR A 141 7.89 7.89 -17.02
CA THR A 141 6.66 7.25 -16.52
C THR A 141 5.89 8.15 -15.55
N ILE A 142 6.17 9.45 -15.57
CA ILE A 142 5.56 10.42 -14.65
C ILE A 142 4.07 10.65 -14.90
N ASP A 143 3.58 10.34 -16.09
CA ASP A 143 2.17 10.37 -16.49
C ASP A 143 1.29 9.42 -15.66
N GLN A 144 1.90 8.35 -15.13
CA GLN A 144 1.26 7.39 -14.22
C GLN A 144 1.05 7.93 -12.80
N ALA A 145 1.61 9.10 -12.48
CA ALA A 145 1.42 9.74 -11.18
C ALA A 145 -0.01 10.29 -11.05
N ASP A 146 -0.57 10.15 -9.84
CA ASP A 146 -1.76 10.89 -9.42
C ASP A 146 -1.43 12.36 -9.16
N LEU A 147 -0.21 12.61 -8.66
CA LEU A 147 0.27 13.92 -8.27
C LEU A 147 1.77 14.06 -8.54
N VAL A 148 2.19 15.23 -9.01
CA VAL A 148 3.59 15.62 -9.16
C VAL A 148 3.88 16.81 -8.25
N LEU A 149 4.89 16.67 -7.38
CA LEU A 149 5.40 17.73 -6.54
C LEU A 149 6.64 18.35 -7.18
N LEU A 150 6.58 19.65 -7.43
CA LEU A 150 7.72 20.47 -7.86
C LEU A 150 8.24 21.28 -6.67
N GLY A 151 9.51 21.64 -6.68
CA GLY A 151 10.05 22.56 -5.69
C GLY A 151 11.56 22.55 -5.62
N VAL A 152 12.13 23.61 -5.06
CA VAL A 152 13.57 23.76 -4.83
C VAL A 152 14.10 22.69 -3.86
N SER A 153 15.41 22.45 -3.83
CA SER A 153 15.98 21.48 -2.89
C SER A 153 15.62 21.85 -1.44
N ARG A 154 15.20 20.88 -0.63
CA ARG A 154 14.79 21.03 0.79
C ARG A 154 13.42 21.65 1.09
N THR A 155 12.50 21.61 0.13
CA THR A 155 11.05 21.88 0.31
C THR A 155 10.25 20.69 0.86
N SER A 156 10.89 19.75 1.57
CA SER A 156 10.21 18.56 2.15
C SER A 156 9.43 17.65 1.18
N LYS A 157 9.68 17.73 -0.14
CA LYS A 157 9.02 16.89 -1.17
C LYS A 157 9.01 15.40 -0.82
N THR A 158 10.18 14.81 -0.55
CA THR A 158 10.31 13.36 -0.26
C THR A 158 9.49 12.90 0.95
N PRO A 159 9.58 13.52 2.14
CA PRO A 159 8.72 13.12 3.25
C PRO A 159 7.22 13.34 2.98
N ILE A 160 6.85 14.44 2.30
CA ILE A 160 5.45 14.71 1.92
C ILE A 160 4.94 13.66 0.93
N SER A 161 5.70 13.32 -0.11
CA SER A 161 5.30 12.33 -1.12
C SER A 161 5.14 10.93 -0.54
N ILE A 162 5.98 10.54 0.43
CA ILE A 162 5.83 9.27 1.14
C ILE A 162 4.59 9.27 2.02
N TYR A 163 4.28 10.39 2.69
CA TYR A 163 3.05 10.51 3.47
C TYR A 163 1.80 10.41 2.58
N LEU A 164 1.79 11.10 1.44
CA LEU A 164 0.71 11.01 0.45
C LEU A 164 0.57 9.61 -0.14
N ALA A 165 1.69 8.92 -0.39
CA ALA A 165 1.68 7.54 -0.82
C ALA A 165 1.06 6.59 0.22
N TYR A 166 1.32 6.81 1.51
CA TYR A 166 0.65 6.08 2.60
C TYR A 166 -0.86 6.34 2.64
N ARG A 167 -1.33 7.47 2.09
CA ARG A 167 -2.74 7.80 1.87
C ARG A 167 -3.30 7.29 0.52
N GLY A 168 -2.53 6.48 -0.21
CA GLY A 168 -2.96 5.88 -1.48
C GLY A 168 -2.86 6.81 -2.70
N ILE A 169 -1.86 7.70 -2.72
CA ILE A 169 -1.63 8.64 -3.83
C ILE A 169 -0.27 8.35 -4.47
N LYS A 170 -0.26 7.98 -5.76
CA LYS A 170 0.97 7.82 -6.54
C LYS A 170 1.61 9.19 -6.78
N THR A 171 2.59 9.53 -5.96
CA THR A 171 3.24 10.86 -5.99
C THR A 171 4.62 10.77 -6.63
N ALA A 172 4.95 11.67 -7.55
CA ALA A 172 6.29 11.82 -8.11
C ALA A 172 6.90 13.17 -7.71
N ASN A 173 8.21 13.22 -7.46
CA ASN A 173 8.90 14.45 -7.08
C ASN A 173 9.82 14.87 -8.22
N VAL A 174 9.73 16.13 -8.66
CA VAL A 174 10.67 16.69 -9.64
C VAL A 174 11.34 17.92 -9.04
N PRO A 175 12.69 17.92 -8.93
CA PRO A 175 13.41 19.06 -8.42
C PRO A 175 13.34 20.22 -9.40
N VAL A 176 13.15 21.43 -8.88
CA VAL A 176 13.37 22.66 -9.64
C VAL A 176 14.79 23.12 -9.38
N VAL A 177 15.56 23.30 -10.46
CA VAL A 177 16.95 23.75 -10.41
C VAL A 177 17.06 25.07 -11.14
N TYR A 178 17.67 26.07 -10.49
CA TYR A 178 17.84 27.40 -11.06
C TYR A 178 18.50 27.34 -12.45
N GLY A 179 17.93 28.07 -13.41
CA GLY A 179 18.44 28.16 -14.78
C GLY A 179 18.19 26.91 -15.64
N ARG A 180 17.51 25.88 -15.14
CA ARG A 180 17.14 24.69 -15.93
C ARG A 180 15.63 24.63 -16.16
N PRO A 181 15.16 24.49 -17.41
CA PRO A 181 13.74 24.35 -17.70
C PRO A 181 13.19 23.06 -17.09
N LEU A 182 11.87 23.03 -16.85
CA LEU A 182 11.19 21.81 -16.44
C LEU A 182 11.23 20.78 -17.59
N PRO A 183 11.32 19.48 -17.28
CA PRO A 183 11.28 18.44 -18.31
C PRO A 183 9.94 18.44 -19.08
N ASP A 184 9.97 18.24 -20.40
CA ASP A 184 8.77 18.16 -21.24
C ASP A 184 7.69 17.20 -20.69
N PRO A 185 8.02 16.01 -20.14
CA PRO A 185 7.01 15.14 -19.55
C PRO A 185 6.19 15.78 -18.43
N VAL A 186 6.77 16.73 -17.68
CA VAL A 186 6.06 17.49 -16.62
C VAL A 186 5.16 18.54 -17.25
N LEU A 187 5.66 19.25 -18.27
CA LEU A 187 4.92 20.31 -18.96
C LEU A 187 3.69 19.79 -19.71
N ASN A 188 3.72 18.52 -20.12
CA ASN A 188 2.62 17.85 -20.80
C ASN A 188 1.54 17.31 -19.85
N LEU A 189 1.74 17.37 -18.53
CA LEU A 189 0.74 16.93 -17.57
C LEU A 189 -0.39 17.96 -17.41
N PRO A 190 -1.62 17.52 -17.10
CA PRO A 190 -2.66 18.43 -16.64
C PRO A 190 -2.17 19.23 -15.42
N SER A 191 -2.33 20.55 -15.44
CA SER A 191 -1.91 21.43 -14.32
C SER A 191 -2.56 21.05 -12.99
N SER A 192 -3.75 20.43 -13.02
CA SER A 192 -4.45 19.89 -11.85
C SER A 192 -3.72 18.74 -11.15
N LYS A 193 -2.76 18.08 -11.82
CA LYS A 193 -1.91 17.04 -11.24
C LYS A 193 -0.59 17.58 -10.70
N VAL A 194 -0.30 18.88 -10.85
CA VAL A 194 1.02 19.46 -10.52
C VAL A 194 0.87 20.50 -9.41
N ILE A 195 1.64 20.30 -8.33
CA ILE A 195 1.72 21.26 -7.22
C ILE A 195 3.17 21.70 -7.04
N GLY A 196 3.39 23.01 -7.08
CA GLY A 196 4.66 23.65 -6.75
C GLY A 196 4.77 23.96 -5.26
N LEU A 197 5.71 23.33 -4.57
CA LEU A 197 6.04 23.63 -3.18
C LEU A 197 7.01 24.81 -3.12
N THR A 198 6.66 25.81 -2.32
CA THR A 198 7.51 26.96 -2.01
C THR A 198 7.77 27.05 -0.51
N VAL A 199 8.84 27.76 -0.16
CA VAL A 199 9.30 27.94 1.22
C VAL A 199 9.96 29.31 1.32
N ASP A 200 9.84 29.95 2.48
CA ASP A 200 10.55 31.17 2.81
C ASP A 200 12.09 30.97 2.66
N PRO A 201 12.80 31.87 1.95
CA PRO A 201 14.24 31.75 1.74
C PRO A 201 15.08 31.70 3.02
N GLU A 202 14.72 32.44 4.06
CA GLU A 202 15.46 32.44 5.33
C GLU A 202 15.27 31.10 6.04
N ARG A 203 14.03 30.62 6.11
CA ARG A 203 13.73 29.29 6.66
C ARG A 203 14.45 28.18 5.88
N LEU A 204 14.48 28.27 4.56
CA LEU A 204 15.17 27.32 3.71
C LEU A 204 16.68 27.31 3.97
N ARG A 205 17.28 28.49 4.15
CA ARG A 205 18.69 28.62 4.52
C ARG A 205 18.99 27.89 5.82
N ASP A 206 18.18 28.07 6.85
CA ASP A 206 18.37 27.39 8.14
C ASP A 206 18.36 25.86 7.99
N ILE A 207 17.42 25.33 7.20
CA ILE A 207 17.34 23.89 6.90
C ILE A 207 18.59 23.41 6.15
N ARG A 208 19.06 24.19 5.17
CA ARG A 208 20.26 23.86 4.39
C ARG A 208 21.55 23.94 5.21
N LEU A 209 21.67 24.91 6.11
CA LEU A 209 22.79 25.03 7.05
C LEU A 209 22.93 23.79 7.94
N VAL A 210 21.82 23.31 8.51
CA VAL A 210 21.82 22.07 9.32
C VAL A 210 22.35 20.88 8.50
N ARG A 211 21.98 20.79 7.22
CA ARG A 211 22.46 19.72 6.33
C ARG A 211 23.92 19.90 5.94
N ALA A 212 24.32 21.11 5.56
CA ALA A 212 25.68 21.47 5.18
C ALA A 212 26.67 21.13 6.30
N ASN A 213 26.32 21.48 7.55
CA ASN A 213 27.11 21.14 8.73
C ASN A 213 27.28 19.62 8.91
N LYS A 214 26.21 18.83 8.72
CA LYS A 214 26.28 17.35 8.79
C LYS A 214 27.18 16.76 7.69
N LEU A 215 27.27 17.41 6.53
CA LEU A 215 28.08 17.00 5.39
C LEU A 215 29.47 17.63 5.35
N LYS A 216 29.84 18.44 6.37
CA LYS A 216 31.09 19.19 6.43
C LYS A 216 31.33 20.06 5.19
N MET A 217 30.26 20.64 4.63
CA MET A 217 30.35 21.58 3.51
C MET A 217 30.86 22.94 4.00
N GLU A 218 31.57 23.68 3.13
CA GLU A 218 32.06 25.01 3.45
C GLU A 218 30.91 26.03 3.53
N LEU A 219 31.01 27.02 4.44
CA LEU A 219 30.00 28.06 4.63
C LEU A 219 29.90 29.04 3.44
N SER A 220 30.92 29.07 2.57
CA SER A 220 30.98 29.85 1.33
C SER A 220 30.15 29.23 0.19
N ASP A 221 29.57 28.04 0.39
CA ASP A 221 28.84 27.32 -0.64
C ASP A 221 27.56 28.08 -1.07
N PRO A 222 27.34 28.30 -2.38
CA PRO A 222 26.09 28.86 -2.91
C PRO A 222 24.82 28.18 -2.39
N TYR A 223 24.91 26.91 -1.99
CA TYR A 223 23.82 26.14 -1.38
C TYR A 223 23.23 26.77 -0.11
N VAL A 224 24.06 27.48 0.68
CA VAL A 224 23.64 28.14 1.94
C VAL A 224 23.64 29.67 1.84
N ASN A 225 24.01 30.24 0.70
CA ASN A 225 23.98 31.68 0.47
C ASN A 225 22.53 32.19 0.30
N LEU A 226 22.12 33.16 1.12
CA LEU A 226 20.74 33.65 1.13
C LEU A 226 20.30 34.27 -0.21
N GLU A 227 21.18 35.02 -0.88
CA GLU A 227 20.85 35.67 -2.14
C GLU A 227 20.70 34.66 -3.29
N GLU A 228 21.52 33.62 -3.30
CA GLU A 228 21.36 32.50 -4.25
C GLU A 228 20.08 31.69 -3.97
N ILE A 229 19.75 31.45 -2.70
CA ILE A 229 18.49 30.81 -2.31
C ILE A 229 17.28 31.64 -2.76
N LYS A 230 17.30 32.96 -2.57
CA LYS A 230 16.25 33.86 -3.04
C LYS A 230 16.06 33.77 -4.57
N LYS A 231 17.16 33.72 -5.33
CA LYS A 231 17.10 33.52 -6.80
C LYS A 231 16.46 32.18 -7.16
N GLU A 232 16.85 31.09 -6.48
CA GLU A 232 16.31 29.75 -6.72
C GLU A 232 14.78 29.69 -6.45
N VAL A 233 14.34 30.23 -5.31
CA VAL A 233 12.91 30.27 -4.95
C VAL A 233 12.11 31.15 -5.91
N ASN A 234 12.60 32.34 -6.25
CA ASN A 234 11.92 33.24 -7.19
C ASN A 234 11.81 32.62 -8.60
N TYR A 235 12.85 31.91 -9.04
CA TYR A 235 12.82 31.18 -10.30
C TYR A 235 11.74 30.10 -10.30
N ALA A 236 11.66 29.29 -9.24
CA ALA A 236 10.63 28.27 -9.10
C ALA A 236 9.21 28.87 -9.11
N LEU A 237 8.98 29.95 -8.35
CA LEU A 237 7.68 30.65 -8.34
C LEU A 237 7.31 31.20 -9.71
N THR A 238 8.29 31.70 -10.47
CA THR A 238 8.06 32.21 -11.83
C THR A 238 7.61 31.07 -12.76
N LEU A 239 8.31 29.92 -12.73
CA LEU A 239 7.91 28.74 -13.49
C LEU A 239 6.50 28.27 -13.14
N PHE A 240 6.18 28.19 -11.85
CA PHE A 240 4.86 27.71 -11.40
C PHE A 240 3.73 28.62 -11.90
N ARG A 241 3.93 29.95 -11.86
CA ARG A 241 2.96 30.92 -12.40
C ARG A 241 2.84 30.85 -13.91
N GLN A 242 3.95 30.72 -14.64
CA GLN A 242 3.96 30.63 -16.11
C GLN A 242 3.16 29.42 -16.62
N HIS A 243 3.17 28.31 -15.87
CA HIS A 243 2.47 27.08 -16.24
C HIS A 243 1.14 26.86 -15.50
N ASN A 244 0.63 27.87 -14.78
CA ASN A 244 -0.60 27.80 -13.99
C ASN A 244 -0.64 26.59 -13.03
N PHE A 245 0.48 26.25 -12.41
CA PHE A 245 0.54 25.23 -11.37
C PHE A 245 0.05 25.78 -10.04
N THR A 246 -0.63 24.94 -9.26
CA THR A 246 -1.05 25.33 -7.91
C THR A 246 0.18 25.45 -7.02
N ILE A 247 0.31 26.55 -6.28
CA ILE A 247 1.45 26.80 -5.40
C ILE A 247 1.03 26.57 -3.95
N LEU A 248 1.80 25.77 -3.22
CA LEU A 248 1.62 25.53 -1.80
C LEU A 248 2.85 25.99 -1.02
N ASP A 249 2.64 26.90 -0.07
CA ASP A 249 3.65 27.33 0.88
C ASP A 249 3.74 26.33 2.05
N VAL A 250 4.93 25.75 2.23
CA VAL A 250 5.23 24.76 3.28
C VAL A 250 6.16 25.30 4.38
N THR A 251 6.36 26.61 4.47
CA THR A 251 7.32 27.27 5.40
C THR A 251 7.14 26.86 6.86
N SER A 252 5.90 26.86 7.33
CA SER A 252 5.55 26.62 8.74
C SER A 252 4.65 25.41 8.92
N ARG A 253 4.48 24.58 7.88
CA ARG A 253 3.60 23.41 7.90
C ARG A 253 4.37 22.17 8.32
N SER A 254 3.74 21.33 9.14
CA SER A 254 4.18 19.94 9.32
C SER A 254 4.03 19.15 8.02
N ILE A 255 4.62 17.95 7.96
CA ILE A 255 4.47 17.05 6.81
C ILE A 255 2.99 16.67 6.64
N GLU A 256 2.31 16.39 7.74
CA GLU A 256 0.89 16.05 7.81
C GLU A 256 0.00 17.20 7.35
N GLU A 257 0.28 18.43 7.80
CA GLU A 257 -0.50 19.63 7.42
C GLU A 257 -0.32 19.97 5.94
N ALA A 258 0.92 19.86 5.42
CA ALA A 258 1.20 20.05 4.00
C ALA A 258 0.50 18.98 3.16
N ALA A 259 0.57 17.70 3.54
CA ALA A 259 -0.10 16.62 2.84
C ALA A 259 -1.64 16.76 2.89
N THR A 260 -2.21 17.19 4.01
CA THR A 260 -3.65 17.42 4.16
C THR A 260 -4.12 18.51 3.21
N ALA A 261 -3.42 19.64 3.15
CA ALA A 261 -3.75 20.70 2.21
C ALA A 261 -3.59 20.29 0.74
N ILE A 262 -2.59 19.47 0.41
CA ILE A 262 -2.44 18.89 -0.93
C ILE A 262 -3.65 18.03 -1.28
N MET A 263 -4.08 17.15 -0.36
CA MET A 263 -5.25 16.29 -0.56
C MET A 263 -6.54 17.09 -0.78
N GLU A 264 -6.71 18.20 -0.04
CA GLU A 264 -7.81 19.15 -0.23
C GLU A 264 -7.78 19.80 -1.61
N ILE A 265 -6.61 20.28 -2.06
CA ILE A 265 -6.40 20.91 -3.37
C ILE A 265 -6.80 19.96 -4.51
N ILE A 266 -6.42 18.67 -4.42
CA ILE A 266 -6.72 17.68 -5.47
C ILE A 266 -8.11 17.02 -5.31
N GLY A 267 -8.92 17.47 -4.35
CA GLY A 267 -10.28 16.96 -4.15
C GLY A 267 -10.37 15.54 -3.58
N LYS A 268 -9.27 14.99 -3.02
CA LYS A 268 -9.28 13.70 -2.34
C LYS A 268 -9.52 13.92 -0.84
N LYS A 269 -10.77 13.78 -0.37
CA LYS A 269 -11.04 13.73 1.08
C LYS A 269 -10.37 12.47 1.65
N GLY A 270 -9.52 12.66 2.67
CA GLY A 270 -8.88 11.55 3.38
C GLY A 270 -9.94 10.54 3.79
N ARG A 271 -9.81 9.30 3.31
CA ARG A 271 -10.68 8.21 3.75
C ARG A 271 -10.43 8.02 5.24
N SER A 272 -11.46 8.33 6.04
CA SER A 272 -11.51 8.18 7.50
C SER A 272 -11.34 6.72 7.89
#